data_AF-A0A943LWY7-F1
#
_entry.id   AF-A0A943LWY7-F1
#
_cell.length_a   1.000
_cell.length_b   1.000
_cell.length_c   1.000
_cell.angle_alpha   90.00
_cell.angle_beta   90.00
_cell.angle_gamma   90.00
#
_symmetry.space_group_name_H-M   'P 1'
#
loop_
_entity.id
_entity.type
_entity.pdbx_description
1 polymer ?
#
loop_
_entity_poly.entity_id
_entity_poly.type
_entity_poly.pdbx_seq_one_letter_code
_entity_poly.pdbx_strand_id
1 'polypeptide(L)'
;MLKPKSNEKPKKQIGYLKRAREMQELAHANFEPERGDKSLSRIHKNIIKPRFGNTYRTFLRAMNTDTSVIERLERERDERELCKLRDKNSLTQSNK
;
A
#
# COMPACT_ATOMS: atom_id res chain seq x y z
N MET A 1 18.37 -33.22 -5.09
CA MET A 1 17.19 -32.44 -5.50
C MET A 1 16.92 -31.39 -4.42
N LEU A 2 17.24 -30.12 -4.68
CA LEU A 2 16.95 -29.01 -3.76
C LEU A 2 15.47 -28.64 -3.91
N LYS A 3 14.68 -28.76 -2.84
CA LYS A 3 13.28 -28.28 -2.84
C LYS A 3 13.28 -26.75 -3.02
N PRO A 4 12.42 -26.18 -3.87
CA PRO A 4 12.29 -24.73 -3.98
C PRO A 4 11.82 -24.18 -2.63
N LYS A 5 12.54 -23.19 -2.08
CA LYS A 5 12.16 -22.49 -0.86
C LYS A 5 10.77 -21.87 -1.08
N SER A 6 9.86 -22.11 -0.16
CA SER A 6 8.51 -21.57 -0.18
C SER A 6 8.56 -20.05 -0.38
N ASN A 7 7.89 -19.57 -1.43
CA ASN A 7 7.67 -18.15 -1.75
C ASN A 7 6.67 -17.50 -0.78
N GLU A 8 6.73 -17.80 0.52
CA GLU A 8 5.95 -17.06 1.50
C GLU A 8 6.62 -15.71 1.75
N LYS A 9 6.14 -14.68 1.04
CA LYS A 9 6.52 -13.30 1.34
C LYS A 9 6.14 -13.03 2.80
N PRO A 10 7.11 -12.71 3.68
CA PRO A 10 6.83 -12.59 5.10
C PRO A 10 5.84 -11.43 5.30
N LYS A 11 4.75 -11.65 6.04
CA LYS A 11 3.68 -10.65 6.34
C LYS A 11 4.22 -9.26 6.72
N LYS A 12 5.43 -9.20 7.30
CA LYS A 12 6.18 -7.97 7.63
C LYS A 12 6.49 -7.08 6.42
N GLN A 13 6.72 -7.65 5.22
CA GLN A 13 6.97 -6.90 3.98
C GLN A 13 5.73 -6.13 3.52
N ILE A 14 4.53 -6.72 3.65
CA ILE A 14 3.28 -6.07 3.22
C ILE A 14 3.00 -4.81 4.06
N GLY A 15 3.21 -4.87 5.39
CA GLY A 15 3.01 -3.70 6.26
C GLY A 15 3.99 -2.55 5.99
N TYR A 16 5.20 -2.86 5.52
CA TYR A 16 6.13 -1.82 5.04
C TYR A 16 5.64 -1.20 3.72
N LEU A 17 5.23 -2.03 2.75
CA LEU A 17 4.76 -1.58 1.44
C LEU A 17 3.49 -0.72 1.53
N LYS A 18 2.53 -1.08 2.40
CA LYS A 18 1.34 -0.26 2.66
C LYS A 18 1.72 1.13 3.20
N ARG A 19 2.63 1.18 4.17
CA ARG A 19 3.13 2.46 4.71
C ARG A 19 3.86 3.28 3.64
N ALA A 20 4.65 2.64 2.78
CA ALA A 20 5.32 3.34 1.70
C ALA A 20 4.33 3.94 0.70
N ARG A 21 3.27 3.20 0.34
CA ARG A 21 2.19 3.69 -0.54
C ARG A 21 1.48 4.90 0.06
N GLU A 22 1.12 4.82 1.34
CA GLU A 22 0.45 5.94 2.03
C GLU A 22 1.32 7.20 2.06
N MET A 23 2.65 7.05 2.23
CA MET A 23 3.58 8.17 2.13
C MET A 23 3.65 8.74 0.71
N GLN A 24 3.64 7.88 -0.31
CA GLN A 24 3.62 8.29 -1.72
C GLN A 24 2.35 9.09 -2.03
N GLU A 25 1.17 8.58 -1.66
CA GLU A 25 -0.12 9.25 -1.88
C GLU A 25 -0.16 10.63 -1.20
N LEU A 26 0.26 10.73 0.07
CA LEU A 26 0.32 12.00 0.79
C LEU A 26 1.31 12.98 0.16
N ALA A 27 2.47 12.49 -0.31
CA ALA A 27 3.45 13.33 -0.97
C ALA A 27 2.92 13.84 -2.32
N HIS A 28 2.37 12.97 -3.16
CA HIS A 28 1.81 13.33 -4.47
C HIS A 28 0.66 14.34 -4.35
N ALA A 29 -0.20 14.22 -3.33
CA ALA A 29 -1.30 15.15 -3.11
C ALA A 29 -0.85 16.57 -2.69
N ASN A 30 0.37 16.73 -2.16
CA ASN A 30 0.83 18.00 -1.59
C ASN A 30 2.07 18.58 -2.29
N PHE A 31 2.66 17.86 -3.25
CA PHE A 31 3.90 18.23 -3.92
C PHE A 31 3.64 19.13 -5.12
N GLU A 32 4.29 20.29 -5.12
CA GLU A 32 4.36 21.22 -6.25
C GLU A 32 5.83 21.58 -6.49
N PRO A 33 6.45 21.12 -7.60
CA PRO A 33 7.90 21.21 -7.79
C PRO A 33 8.43 22.65 -7.88
N GLU A 34 7.62 23.57 -8.38
CA GLU A 34 7.98 24.99 -8.53
C GLU A 34 7.82 25.79 -7.23
N ARG A 35 7.32 25.15 -6.16
CA ARG A 35 7.02 25.79 -4.89
C ARG A 35 7.83 25.21 -3.75
N GLY A 36 8.77 26.01 -3.24
CA GLY A 36 9.65 25.60 -2.16
C GLY A 36 8.91 25.19 -0.87
N ASP A 37 7.76 25.80 -0.59
CA ASP A 37 6.87 25.46 0.52
C ASP A 37 6.13 24.12 0.34
N LYS A 38 6.10 23.61 -0.88
CA LYS A 38 5.55 22.30 -1.27
C LYS A 38 6.62 21.33 -1.78
N SER A 39 7.87 21.55 -1.39
CA SER A 39 8.97 20.61 -1.64
C SER A 39 8.83 19.33 -0.79
N LEU A 40 9.43 18.23 -1.26
CA LEU A 40 9.44 16.95 -0.53
C LEU A 40 10.00 17.08 0.90
N SER A 41 11.00 17.93 1.11
CA SER A 41 11.56 18.20 2.44
C SER A 41 10.53 18.85 3.37
N ARG A 42 9.77 19.82 2.86
CA ARG A 42 8.74 20.52 3.62
C ARG A 42 7.53 19.62 3.91
N ILE A 43 7.10 18.84 2.92
CA ILE A 43 6.07 17.81 3.06
C ILE A 43 6.49 16.78 4.10
N HIS A 44 7.74 16.31 4.06
CA HIS A 44 8.23 15.37 5.05
C HIS A 44 8.13 15.95 6.45
N LYS A 45 8.65 17.16 6.65
CA LYS A 45 8.69 17.81 7.95
C LYS A 45 7.29 18.05 8.53
N ASN A 46 6.33 18.48 7.70
CA ASN A 46 5.03 18.96 8.17
C ASN A 46 3.92 17.91 8.12
N ILE A 47 4.00 16.92 7.23
CA ILE A 47 2.90 15.96 6.98
C ILE A 47 3.36 14.53 7.33
N ILE A 48 4.48 14.09 6.78
CA ILE A 48 4.91 12.68 6.90
C ILE A 48 5.48 12.39 8.30
N LYS A 49 6.43 13.20 8.77
CA LYS A 49 7.11 12.96 10.05
C LYS A 49 6.14 12.93 11.24
N PRO A 50 5.16 13.83 11.38
CA PRO A 50 4.17 13.75 12.46
C PRO A 50 3.34 12.47 12.45
N ARG A 51 3.01 11.95 11.25
CA ARG A 51 2.17 10.76 11.09
C ARG A 51 2.93 9.45 11.26
N PHE A 52 4.17 9.37 10.75
CA PHE A 52 4.92 8.12 10.64
C PHE A 52 6.18 8.05 11.51
N GLY A 53 6.61 9.16 12.12
CA GLY A 53 7.79 9.21 12.99
C GLY A 53 9.12 8.88 12.29
N ASN A 54 9.17 8.96 10.96
CA ASN A 54 10.31 8.49 10.18
C ASN A 54 11.33 9.60 9.86
N THR A 55 12.55 9.19 9.52
CA THR A 55 13.58 10.11 9.02
C THR A 55 13.30 10.51 7.58
N TYR A 56 13.87 11.64 7.14
CA TYR A 56 13.75 12.08 5.74
C TYR A 56 14.32 11.02 4.77
N ARG A 57 15.44 10.37 5.14
CA ARG A 57 16.04 9.27 4.36
C ARG A 57 15.08 8.09 4.21
N THR A 58 14.39 7.71 5.28
CA THR A 58 13.38 6.64 5.23
C THR A 58 12.22 7.01 4.31
N PHE A 59 11.78 8.26 4.37
CA PHE A 59 10.75 8.77 3.46
C PHE A 59 11.19 8.74 2.00
N LEU A 60 12.39 9.21 1.66
CA LEU A 60 12.91 9.13 0.29
C LEU A 60 13.00 7.68 -0.21
N ARG A 61 13.37 6.74 0.68
CA ARG A 61 13.33 5.31 0.33
C ARG A 61 11.91 4.82 0.06
N ALA A 62 10.93 5.28 0.84
CA ALA A 62 9.53 4.96 0.62
C ALA A 62 9.02 5.50 -0.72
N MET A 63 9.40 6.73 -1.09
CA MET A 63 9.05 7.31 -2.41
C MET A 63 9.53 6.45 -3.57
N ASN A 64 10.72 5.84 -3.46
CA ASN A 64 11.29 4.97 -4.48
C ASN A 64 10.93 3.47 -4.32
N THR A 65 10.08 3.13 -3.36
CA THR A 65 9.68 1.73 -3.15
C THR A 65 8.59 1.36 -4.15
N ASP A 66 8.76 0.25 -4.87
CA ASP A 66 7.70 -0.30 -5.71
C ASP A 66 6.55 -0.84 -4.84
N THR A 67 5.38 -0.21 -4.99
CA THR A 67 4.15 -0.52 -4.26
C THR A 67 3.08 -1.19 -5.12
N SER A 68 3.36 -1.49 -6.39
CA SER A 68 2.43 -2.14 -7.34
C SER A 68 1.88 -3.48 -6.84
N VAL A 69 2.69 -4.20 -6.04
CA VAL A 69 2.29 -5.45 -5.38
C VAL A 69 1.09 -5.24 -4.45
N ILE A 70 0.96 -4.07 -3.82
CA ILE A 70 -0.19 -3.76 -2.94
C ILE A 70 -1.48 -3.68 -3.77
N GLU A 71 -1.47 -2.98 -4.89
CA GLU A 71 -2.65 -2.89 -5.76
C GLU A 71 -3.12 -4.27 -6.22
N ARG A 72 -2.19 -5.14 -6.64
CA ARG A 72 -2.53 -6.50 -7.04
C ARG A 72 -3.16 -7.28 -5.89
N LEU A 73 -2.58 -7.21 -4.70
CA LEU A 73 -3.10 -7.92 -3.52
C LEU A 73 -4.48 -7.40 -3.07
N GLU A 74 -4.73 -6.10 -3.21
CA GLU A 74 -6.04 -5.53 -2.92
C GLU A 74 -7.10 -5.98 -3.93
N ARG A 75 -6.80 -5.95 -5.24
CA ARG A 75 -7.70 -6.48 -6.27
C ARG A 75 -8.02 -7.96 -6.06
N GLU A 76 -7.01 -8.79 -5.80
CA GLU A 76 -7.21 -10.22 -5.53
C GLU A 76 -8.08 -10.46 -4.28
N ARG A 77 -7.98 -9.58 -3.27
CA ARG A 77 -8.84 -9.65 -2.08
C ARG A 77 -10.28 -9.28 -2.43
N ASP A 78 -10.47 -8.18 -3.15
CA ASP A 78 -11.81 -7.70 -3.51
C ASP A 78 -12.55 -8.71 -4.40
N GLU A 79 -11.86 -9.32 -5.37
CA GLU A 79 -12.41 -10.41 -6.20
C GLU A 79 -12.86 -11.61 -5.36
N ARG A 80 -12.07 -12.01 -4.35
CA ARG A 80 -12.44 -13.10 -3.44
C ARG A 80 -13.67 -12.74 -2.60
N GLU A 81 -13.78 -11.51 -2.12
CA GLU A 81 -14.94 -11.07 -1.36
C GLU A 81 -16.21 -11.01 -2.24
N LEU A 82 -16.09 -10.54 -3.48
CA LEU A 82 -17.18 -10.56 -4.47
C LEU A 82 -17.64 -11.99 -4.78
N CYS A 83 -16.71 -12.93 -4.94
CA CYS A 83 -17.04 -14.34 -5.17
C CYS A 83 -17.84 -14.93 -3.99
N LYS A 84 -17.39 -14.68 -2.76
CA LYS A 84 -18.12 -15.10 -1.54
C LYS A 84 -19.52 -14.51 -1.45
N LEU A 85 -19.71 -13.25 -1.84
CA LEU A 85 -21.02 -12.61 -1.84
C LEU A 85 -21.95 -13.23 -2.89
N ARG A 86 -21.42 -13.52 -4.09
CA ARG A 86 -22.17 -14.22 -5.14
C ARG A 86 -22.64 -15.59 -4.68
N ASP A 87 -21.75 -16.39 -4.09
CA ASP A 87 -22.08 -17.74 -3.66
C ASP A 87 -23.15 -17.75 -2.54
N LYS A 88 -23.09 -16.77 -1.61
CA LYS A 88 -24.14 -16.57 -0.59
C LYS A 88 -25.49 -16.19 -1.20
N ASN A 89 -25.49 -15.34 -2.23
CA ASN A 89 -26.72 -14.94 -2.90
C ASN A 89 -27.35 -16.09 -3.72
N SER A 90 -26.53 -16.97 -4.31
CA SER A 90 -27.02 -18.16 -5.01
C SER A 90 -27.67 -19.19 -4.07
N LEU A 91 -27.12 -19.38 -2.86
CA LEU A 91 -27.73 -20.27 -1.84
C LEU A 91 -29.05 -19.74 -1.29
N THR A 92 -29.23 -18.42 -1.22
CA THR A 92 -30.45 -17.81 -0.69
C THR A 92 -31.60 -17.78 -1.69
N GLN A 93 -31.32 -17.82 -3.00
CA GLN A 93 -32.36 -17.92 -4.04
C GLN A 93 -32.83 -19.35 -4.32
N SER A 94 -32.05 -20.38 -3.98
CA SER A 94 -32.46 -21.79 -4.16
C SER A 94 -33.33 -22.35 -3.01
N ASN A 95 -33.51 -21.59 -1.93
CA ASN A 95 -34.30 -21.97 -0.74
C ASN A 95 -35.64 -21.21 -0.63
N LYS A 96 -36.13 -20.63 -1.73
CA LYS A 96 -37.45 -20.00 -1.86
C LYS A 96 -38.23 -20.68 -2.96
#